data_AF-A0A3M1Y5G2-F1
#
_entry.id   AF-A0A3M1Y5G2-F1
#
_cell.length_a   1.000
_cell.length_b   1.000
_cell.length_c   1.000
_cell.angle_alpha   90.00
_cell.angle_beta   90.00
_cell.angle_gamma   90.00
#
_symmetry.space_group_name_H-M   'P 1'
#
loop_
_entity.id
_entity.type
_entity.pdbx_description
1 polymer ?
#
loop_
_entity_poly.entity_id
_entity_poly.type
_entity_poly.pdbx_seq_one_letter_code
_entity_poly.pdbx_strand_id
1 'polypeptide(L)'
;VFLSRREIMDKFRTIRSWSRRFPLISNPIYLDFVAGYRDLRCTPWGNPTCNPQGWKSPCYLITDAHYPTYKAFMQSTNWDYYRAGKDPRCAQCMVHCGYEPTVVCEMTLKDLVRMAEWNLHD
;
A
#
# COMPACT_ATOMS: atom_id res chain seq x y z
N VAL A 1 3.37 -7.50 15.40
CA VAL A 1 1.93 -7.15 15.45
C VAL A 1 1.44 -6.86 14.03
N PHE A 2 1.32 -7.89 13.20
CA PHE A 2 0.61 -7.87 11.90
C PHE A 2 0.25 -9.31 11.55
N LEU A 3 -0.85 -9.51 10.84
CA LEU A 3 -1.21 -10.81 10.26
C LEU A 3 -0.18 -11.19 9.19
N SER A 4 0.03 -12.48 8.97
CA SER A 4 0.75 -12.96 7.79
C SER A 4 -0.03 -12.61 6.51
N ARG A 5 0.68 -12.52 5.39
CA ARG A 5 0.11 -12.29 4.06
C ARG A 5 -1.01 -13.30 3.74
N ARG A 6 -0.84 -14.56 4.15
CA ARG A 6 -1.86 -15.60 3.98
C ARG A 6 -3.13 -15.30 4.78
N GLU A 7 -2.99 -14.96 6.06
CA GLU A 7 -4.13 -14.61 6.91
C GLU A 7 -4.87 -13.37 6.42
N ILE A 8 -4.14 -12.38 5.89
CA ILE A 8 -4.73 -11.20 5.25
C ILE A 8 -5.54 -11.61 4.03
N MET A 9 -4.94 -12.39 3.12
CA MET A 9 -5.63 -12.86 1.90
C MET A 9 -6.91 -13.63 2.22
N ASP A 10 -6.86 -14.56 3.16
CA ASP A 10 -8.04 -15.36 3.54
C ASP A 10 -9.15 -14.49 4.15
N LYS A 11 -8.80 -13.50 4.97
CA LYS A 11 -9.77 -12.53 5.50
C LYS A 11 -10.36 -11.65 4.40
N PHE A 12 -9.53 -11.10 3.51
CA PHE A 12 -10.01 -10.18 2.48
C PHE A 12 -10.80 -10.88 1.37
N ARG A 13 -10.56 -12.18 1.11
CA ARG A 13 -11.46 -13.00 0.28
C ARG A 13 -12.87 -13.08 0.89
N THR A 14 -12.94 -13.22 2.21
CA THR A 14 -14.22 -13.24 2.94
C THR A 14 -14.88 -11.85 2.95
N ILE A 15 -14.14 -10.79 3.28
CA ILE A 15 -14.64 -9.41 3.27
C ILE A 15 -15.17 -9.01 1.89
N ARG A 16 -14.48 -9.42 0.82
CA ARG A 16 -14.92 -9.16 -0.54
C ARG A 16 -16.28 -9.80 -0.86
N SER A 17 -16.64 -10.93 -0.25
CA SER A 17 -17.98 -11.52 -0.42
C SER A 17 -19.09 -10.61 0.14
N TRP A 18 -18.76 -9.75 1.11
CA TRP A 18 -19.69 -8.82 1.74
C TRP A 18 -20.00 -7.61 0.87
N SER A 19 -19.22 -7.35 -0.19
CA SER A 19 -19.47 -6.23 -1.11
C SER A 19 -20.84 -6.30 -1.79
N ARG A 20 -21.47 -7.48 -1.80
CA ARG A 20 -22.86 -7.68 -2.27
C ARG A 20 -23.92 -7.12 -1.32
N ARG A 21 -23.57 -6.94 -0.04
CA ARG A 21 -24.49 -6.53 1.03
C ARG A 21 -24.15 -5.16 1.60
N PHE A 22 -22.87 -4.78 1.58
CA PHE A 22 -22.38 -3.52 2.15
C PHE A 22 -21.40 -2.85 1.19
N PRO A 23 -21.47 -1.52 1.03
CA PRO A 23 -20.47 -0.80 0.25
C PRO A 23 -19.12 -0.87 0.97
N LEU A 24 -18.09 -1.30 0.24
CA LEU A 24 -16.72 -1.35 0.75
C LEU A 24 -16.00 -0.05 0.36
N ILE A 25 -15.63 0.75 1.36
CA ILE A 25 -14.88 2.00 1.14
C ILE A 25 -13.40 1.67 0.94
N SER A 26 -13.02 1.42 -0.31
CA SER A 26 -11.64 1.23 -0.74
C SER A 26 -11.57 1.33 -2.27
N ASN A 27 -10.41 1.01 -2.85
CA ASN A 27 -10.25 0.91 -4.29
C ASN A 27 -10.19 -0.57 -4.74
N PRO A 28 -10.81 -0.94 -5.88
CA PRO A 28 -10.99 -2.33 -6.29
C PRO A 28 -9.67 -3.05 -6.59
N ILE A 29 -8.64 -2.30 -6.99
CA ILE A 29 -7.33 -2.85 -7.35
C ILE A 29 -6.53 -3.22 -6.12
N TYR A 30 -6.54 -2.37 -5.08
CA TYR A 30 -5.96 -2.69 -3.79
C TYR A 30 -6.71 -3.85 -3.13
N LEU A 31 -8.04 -3.92 -3.24
CA LEU A 31 -8.83 -5.06 -2.77
C LEU A 31 -8.43 -6.38 -3.44
N ASP A 32 -8.14 -6.37 -4.74
CA ASP A 32 -7.58 -7.54 -5.43
C ASP A 32 -6.20 -7.92 -4.88
N PHE A 33 -5.35 -6.93 -4.61
CA PHE A 33 -4.04 -7.17 -4.02
C PHE A 33 -4.13 -7.80 -2.63
N VAL A 34 -4.91 -7.21 -1.71
CA VAL A 34 -5.05 -7.74 -0.35
C VAL A 34 -5.75 -9.09 -0.29
N ALA A 35 -6.59 -9.43 -1.29
CA ALA A 35 -7.18 -10.75 -1.42
C ALA A 35 -6.30 -11.77 -2.20
N GLY A 36 -5.15 -11.34 -2.71
CA GLY A 36 -4.16 -12.17 -3.41
C GLY A 36 -4.50 -12.51 -4.86
N TYR A 37 -5.35 -11.71 -5.51
CA TYR A 37 -5.70 -11.84 -6.93
C TYR A 37 -4.79 -11.02 -7.85
N ARG A 38 -3.99 -10.12 -7.29
CA ARG A 38 -3.02 -9.27 -8.00
C ARG A 38 -1.79 -9.07 -7.14
N ASP A 39 -0.62 -9.01 -7.78
CA ASP A 39 0.61 -8.58 -7.12
C ASP A 39 0.86 -7.10 -7.39
N LEU A 40 1.28 -6.38 -6.35
CA LEU A 40 1.69 -4.97 -6.41
C LEU A 40 3.04 -4.83 -5.73
N ARG A 41 3.85 -3.87 -6.20
CA ARG A 41 5.13 -3.52 -5.58
C ARG A 41 4.96 -2.26 -4.74
N CYS A 42 5.36 -2.30 -3.47
CA CYS A 42 5.24 -1.15 -2.58
C CYS A 42 5.93 0.10 -3.15
N THR A 43 5.27 1.25 -3.04
CA THR A 43 5.82 2.59 -3.30
C THR A 43 6.05 3.27 -1.94
N PRO A 44 7.17 3.00 -1.25
CA PRO A 44 7.36 3.37 0.16
C PRO A 44 7.40 4.89 0.41
N TRP A 45 7.74 5.69 -0.60
CA TRP A 45 7.73 7.15 -0.55
C TRP A 45 6.35 7.77 -0.86
N GLY A 46 5.35 6.96 -1.23
CA GLY A 46 4.05 7.45 -1.70
C GLY A 46 3.17 8.04 -0.59
N ASN A 47 3.42 7.69 0.66
CA ASN A 47 2.76 8.27 1.83
C ASN A 47 3.81 8.60 2.92
N PRO A 48 4.56 9.71 2.76
CA PRO A 48 5.59 10.09 3.71
C PRO A 48 4.97 10.61 5.00
N THR A 49 5.63 10.39 6.13
CA THR A 49 5.17 10.86 7.44
C THR A 49 6.20 11.78 8.08
N CYS A 50 5.78 12.97 8.47
CA CYS A 50 6.58 13.91 9.26
C CYS A 50 5.99 14.03 10.66
N ASN A 51 6.82 13.95 11.68
CA ASN A 51 6.45 14.14 13.08
C ASN A 51 7.43 15.15 13.74
N PRO A 52 7.31 15.49 15.03
CA PRO A 52 8.22 16.43 15.68
C PRO A 52 9.72 16.06 15.62
N GLN A 53 10.06 14.79 15.39
CA GLN A 53 11.44 14.34 15.21
C GLN A 53 11.93 14.48 13.75
N GLY A 54 11.04 14.81 12.81
CA GLY A 54 11.30 14.99 11.39
C GLY A 54 10.56 14.01 10.49
N TRP A 55 11.04 13.89 9.25
CA TRP A 55 10.54 12.98 8.21
C TRP A 55 10.99 11.54 8.49
N LYS A 56 10.03 10.67 8.76
CA LYS A 56 10.22 9.25 9.09
C LYS A 56 10.63 8.44 7.86
N SER A 57 11.77 7.76 7.93
CA SER A 57 12.31 6.88 6.89
C SER A 57 12.48 5.45 7.39
N PRO A 58 12.29 4.40 6.56
CA PRO A 58 11.91 4.46 5.14
C PRO A 58 10.40 4.61 4.92
N CYS A 59 9.60 4.22 5.90
CA CYS A 59 8.16 4.39 5.92
C CYS A 59 7.69 4.52 7.37
N TYR A 60 6.44 4.93 7.58
CA TYR A 60 5.95 5.22 8.93
C TYR A 60 5.88 4.00 9.86
N LEU A 61 5.89 2.78 9.32
CA LEU A 61 5.89 1.53 10.09
C LEU A 61 7.30 1.12 10.55
N ILE A 62 8.29 1.21 9.66
CA ILE A 62 9.66 0.75 9.97
C ILE A 62 10.42 1.79 10.79
N THR A 63 10.46 3.05 10.33
CA THR A 63 11.13 4.17 11.03
C THR A 63 12.56 3.87 11.52
N ASP A 64 13.48 3.61 10.59
CA ASP A 64 14.91 3.48 10.91
C ASP A 64 15.59 4.83 11.18
N ALA A 65 15.08 5.92 10.61
CA ALA A 65 15.66 7.25 10.77
C ALA A 65 14.62 8.37 10.66
N HIS A 66 14.99 9.56 11.14
CA HIS A 66 14.27 10.80 10.91
C HIS A 66 15.18 11.83 10.25
N TYR A 67 14.63 12.58 9.30
CA TYR A 67 15.36 13.63 8.61
C TYR A 67 14.71 15.00 8.83
N PRO A 68 15.50 16.07 9.04
CA PRO A 68 14.95 17.39 9.33
C PRO A 68 14.25 18.04 8.13
N THR A 69 14.59 17.64 6.90
CA THR A 69 13.99 18.19 5.68
C THR A 69 13.53 17.08 4.75
N TYR A 70 12.49 17.36 3.96
CA TYR A 70 11.98 16.43 2.95
C TYR A 70 13.05 16.05 1.92
N LYS A 71 13.90 17.03 1.54
CA LYS A 71 15.02 16.79 0.62
C LYS A 71 16.01 15.76 1.19
N ALA A 72 16.41 15.91 2.46
CA ALA A 72 17.31 14.97 3.11
C ALA A 72 16.68 13.58 3.20
N PHE A 73 15.39 13.50 3.53
CA PHE A 73 14.60 12.26 3.55
C PHE A 73 14.63 11.54 2.19
N MET A 74 14.32 12.26 1.11
CA MET A 74 14.27 11.68 -0.24
C MET A 74 15.65 11.27 -0.77
N GLN A 75 16.71 11.99 -0.42
CA GLN A 75 18.06 11.71 -0.93
C GLN A 75 18.83 10.66 -0.11
N SER A 76 18.54 10.55 1.19
CA SER A 76 19.30 9.67 2.09
C SER A 76 18.69 8.27 2.23
N THR A 77 17.43 8.09 1.84
CA THR A 77 16.74 6.79 1.95
C THR A 77 16.97 5.96 0.69
N ASN A 78 17.38 4.70 0.85
CA ASN A 78 17.56 3.77 -0.28
C ASN A 78 16.19 3.23 -0.78
N TRP A 79 15.52 4.03 -1.61
CA TRP A 79 14.19 3.71 -2.12
C TRP A 79 14.11 2.42 -2.95
N ASP A 80 15.13 2.16 -3.76
CA ASP A 80 15.17 0.97 -4.62
C ASP A 80 15.25 -0.32 -3.80
N TYR A 81 16.01 -0.31 -2.70
CA TYR A 81 16.07 -1.43 -1.78
C TYR A 81 14.70 -1.77 -1.17
N TYR A 82 13.97 -0.75 -0.71
CA TYR A 82 12.65 -0.93 -0.10
C TYR A 82 11.57 -1.28 -1.12
N ARG A 83 11.56 -0.64 -2.31
CA ARG A 83 10.63 -0.96 -3.40
C ARG A 83 10.82 -2.36 -3.95
N ALA A 84 12.05 -2.87 -3.98
CA ALA A 84 12.33 -4.24 -4.39
C ALA A 84 11.74 -5.30 -3.44
N GLY A 85 11.27 -4.91 -2.24
CA GLY A 85 10.72 -5.84 -1.25
C GLY A 85 11.78 -6.77 -0.64
N LYS A 86 13.07 -6.38 -0.70
CA LYS A 86 14.20 -7.18 -0.20
C LYS A 86 14.30 -7.15 1.33
N ASP A 87 13.75 -6.12 1.97
CA ASP A 87 13.77 -6.01 3.43
C ASP A 87 12.89 -7.11 4.06
N PRO A 88 13.42 -7.95 4.97
CA PRO A 88 12.65 -9.03 5.58
C PRO A 88 11.44 -8.54 6.38
N ARG A 89 11.46 -7.29 6.87
CA ARG A 89 10.32 -6.66 7.57
C ARG A 89 9.16 -6.36 6.63
N CYS A 90 9.42 -6.24 5.33
CA CYS A 90 8.41 -6.03 4.29
C CYS A 90 7.76 -7.34 3.79
N ALA A 91 8.32 -8.51 4.12
CA ALA A 91 7.91 -9.79 3.54
C ALA A 91 6.41 -10.11 3.69
N GLN A 92 5.80 -9.67 4.81
CA GLN A 92 4.38 -9.88 5.10
C GLN A 92 3.53 -8.61 4.89
N CYS A 93 4.13 -7.51 4.46
CA CYS A 93 3.45 -6.22 4.40
C CYS A 93 2.44 -6.18 3.25
N MET A 94 1.20 -5.81 3.59
CA MET A 94 0.11 -5.54 2.64
C MET A 94 -0.64 -4.24 3.02
N VAL A 95 0.03 -3.30 3.69
CA VAL A 95 -0.62 -2.10 4.25
C VAL A 95 -0.86 -1.04 3.18
N HIS A 96 -2.08 -0.52 3.12
CA HIS A 96 -2.59 0.40 2.10
C HIS A 96 -1.63 1.54 1.72
N CYS A 97 -0.99 2.17 2.70
CA CYS A 97 -0.17 3.35 2.49
C CYS A 97 0.92 3.25 1.43
N GLY A 98 1.50 2.07 1.25
CA GLY A 98 2.54 1.82 0.25
C GLY A 98 1.98 1.30 -1.06
N TYR A 99 0.79 0.70 -1.05
CA TYR A 99 0.21 0.05 -2.22
C TYR A 99 -0.86 0.89 -2.92
N GLU A 100 -1.56 1.80 -2.24
CA GLU A 100 -2.48 2.74 -2.89
C GLU A 100 -1.75 3.70 -3.85
N PRO A 101 -0.59 4.28 -3.51
CA PRO A 101 0.19 5.03 -4.48
C PRO A 101 0.65 4.15 -5.64
N THR A 102 1.00 2.88 -5.37
CA THR A 102 1.33 1.92 -6.43
C THR A 102 0.16 1.69 -7.37
N VAL A 103 -1.06 1.56 -6.84
CA VAL A 103 -2.26 1.41 -7.68
C VAL A 103 -2.34 2.57 -8.66
N VAL A 104 -2.16 3.81 -8.21
CA VAL A 104 -2.20 4.99 -9.10
C VAL A 104 -1.07 4.94 -10.14
N CYS A 105 0.14 4.55 -9.75
CA CYS A 105 1.29 4.50 -10.65
C CYS A 105 1.27 3.35 -11.67
N GLU A 106 0.65 2.23 -11.34
CA GLU A 106 0.65 0.99 -12.15
C GLU A 106 -0.72 0.69 -12.79
N MET A 107 -1.68 1.61 -12.67
CA MET A 107 -3.04 1.43 -13.20
C MET A 107 -3.03 1.35 -14.73
N THR A 108 -3.70 0.34 -15.28
CA THR A 108 -3.95 0.26 -16.73
C THR A 108 -5.24 0.98 -17.12
N LEU A 109 -5.50 1.16 -18.41
CA LEU A 109 -6.78 1.71 -18.88
C LEU A 109 -7.99 0.85 -18.44
N LYS A 110 -7.82 -0.47 -18.38
CA LYS A 110 -8.86 -1.38 -17.87
C LYS A 110 -9.13 -1.16 -16.38
N ASP A 111 -8.07 -0.94 -15.61
CA ASP A 111 -8.18 -0.65 -14.18
C ASP A 111 -8.82 0.72 -13.94
N LEU A 112 -8.56 1.71 -14.79
CA LEU A 112 -9.21 3.03 -14.76
C LEU A 112 -10.73 2.93 -14.97
N VAL A 113 -11.18 2.17 -15.96
CA VAL A 113 -12.61 1.92 -16.20
C VAL A 113 -13.24 1.24 -14.98
N ARG A 114 -12.59 0.20 -14.45
CA ARG A 114 -13.07 -0.49 -13.25
C ARG A 114 -13.10 0.40 -12.02
N MET A 115 -12.15 1.33 -11.88
CA MET A 115 -12.14 2.33 -10.81
C MET A 115 -13.34 3.27 -10.94
N ALA A 116 -13.65 3.72 -12.16
CA ALA A 116 -14.81 4.56 -12.42
C ALA A 116 -16.12 3.81 -12.11
N GLU A 117 -16.28 2.58 -12.61
CA GLU A 117 -17.43 1.73 -12.29
C GLU A 117 -17.59 1.53 -10.78
N TRP A 118 -16.49 1.28 -10.06
CA TRP A 118 -16.51 1.08 -8.61
C TRP A 118 -16.99 2.30 -7.82
N ASN A 119 -16.70 3.52 -8.28
CA ASN A 119 -17.14 4.75 -7.60
C ASN A 119 -18.52 5.24 -8.06
N LEU A 120 -19.00 4.78 -9.22
CA LEU A 120 -20.32 5.14 -9.77
C LEU A 120 -21.41 4.12 -9.43
N HIS A 121 -21.02 2.93 -9.00
CA HIS A 121 -21.93 1.89 -8.55
C HIS A 121 -22.16 2.06 -7.04
N ASP A 122 -23.21 2.81 -6.69
CA ASP A 122 -23.83 2.79 -5.35
C ASP A 122 -24.46 1.41 -5.05
#